data_AF-A0A4Y2F896-F1
#
_entry.id   AF-A0A4Y2F896-F1
#
_cell.length_a   1.000
_cell.length_b   1.000
_cell.length_c   1.000
_cell.angle_alpha   90.00
_cell.angle_beta   90.00
_cell.angle_gamma   90.00
#
_symmetry.space_group_name_H-M   'P 1'
#
loop_
_entity.id
_entity.type
_entity.pdbx_description
1 polymer ?
#
loop_
_entity_poly.entity_id
_entity_poly.type
_entity_poly.pdbx_seq_one_letter_code
_entity_poly.pdbx_strand_id
1 'polypeptide(L)'
;WLIYIRVGWRSTVRHTFSEGRTDVHEEHVTGRPSVISDALLRNTEEAIQANRRLTLRELHKIISEVSISTLYECVAVTLGYHKLCARWVSKMLTDEHKKKRMGFAFDYLTRYAETGVELLNHIVTARALSLATSTYFFT
;
A
#
# COMPACT_ATOMS: atom_id res chain seq x y z
N TRP A 1 3.99 5.42 -10.82
CA TRP A 1 3.59 4.03 -11.11
C TRP A 1 2.59 3.56 -10.08
N LEU A 2 1.47 2.99 -10.49
CA LEU A 2 0.41 2.57 -9.57
C LEU A 2 0.59 1.09 -9.19
N ILE A 3 0.30 0.72 -7.94
CA ILE A 3 0.37 -0.67 -7.44
C ILE A 3 -0.88 -1.01 -6.62
N TYR A 4 -1.27 -2.28 -6.63
CA TYR A 4 -2.30 -2.80 -5.74
C TYR A 4 -1.72 -3.16 -4.37
N ILE A 5 -2.37 -2.66 -3.32
CA ILE A 5 -2.10 -3.04 -1.93
C ILE A 5 -3.42 -3.43 -1.29
N ARG A 6 -3.45 -4.59 -0.64
CA ARG A 6 -4.55 -4.98 0.24
C ARG A 6 -4.48 -4.09 1.47
N VAL A 7 -5.47 -3.25 1.65
CA VAL A 7 -5.60 -2.46 2.88
C VAL A 7 -6.54 -3.22 3.80
N GLY A 8 -6.01 -3.66 4.94
CA GLY A 8 -6.86 -4.08 6.03
C GLY A 8 -7.55 -2.83 6.56
N TRP A 9 -8.76 -2.54 6.07
CA TRP A 9 -9.64 -1.65 6.82
C TRP A 9 -9.92 -2.34 8.15
N ARG A 10 -9.25 -1.89 9.21
CA ARG A 10 -9.88 -1.88 10.52
C ARG A 10 -11.02 -0.88 10.34
N SER A 11 -12.23 -1.38 10.10
CA SER A 11 -13.42 -0.56 10.21
C SER A 11 -13.35 0.07 11.60
N THR A 12 -13.00 1.36 11.67
CA THR A 12 -13.47 2.12 12.82
C THR A 12 -14.95 2.22 12.54
N VAL A 13 -15.67 1.27 13.13
CA VAL A 13 -17.08 1.36 13.38
C VAL A 13 -17.30 2.76 13.93
N ARG A 14 -17.79 3.64 13.07
CA ARG A 14 -17.94 5.07 13.34
C ARG A 14 -19.04 5.16 14.37
N HIS A 15 -18.66 5.15 15.65
CA HIS A 15 -19.57 5.42 16.75
C HIS A 15 -20.84 4.56 16.68
N THR A 16 -20.70 3.24 16.65
CA THR A 16 -21.84 2.36 16.87
C THR A 16 -22.51 2.74 18.19
N PHE A 17 -23.82 2.99 18.12
CA PHE A 17 -24.71 2.24 19.01
C PHE A 17 -24.75 2.69 20.48
N SER A 18 -24.42 3.94 20.78
CA SER A 18 -24.66 4.50 22.13
C SER A 18 -26.15 4.74 22.43
N GLU A 19 -27.06 4.51 21.48
CA GLU A 19 -28.51 4.66 21.63
C GLU A 19 -29.27 3.32 21.73
N GLY A 20 -28.58 2.22 22.03
CA GLY A 20 -29.23 1.00 22.55
C GLY A 20 -30.27 0.36 21.63
N ARG A 21 -29.90 -0.03 20.41
CA ARG A 21 -30.72 -0.99 19.65
C ARG A 21 -30.43 -2.40 20.16
N THR A 22 -31.47 -3.13 20.56
CA THR A 22 -31.39 -4.51 21.02
C THR A 22 -32.02 -5.36 19.92
N ASP A 23 -31.19 -6.14 19.22
CA ASP A 23 -31.52 -7.15 18.20
C ASP A 23 -32.14 -6.65 16.87
N VAL A 24 -31.48 -6.95 15.75
CA VAL A 24 -32.10 -7.44 14.50
C VAL A 24 -31.02 -8.24 13.77
N HIS A 25 -31.04 -9.57 13.90
CA HIS A 25 -30.31 -10.46 12.98
C HIS A 25 -30.46 -9.99 11.52
N GLU A 26 -29.34 -9.79 10.83
CA GLU A 26 -29.39 -9.81 9.36
C GLU A 26 -29.70 -11.23 8.93
N GLU A 27 -30.91 -11.41 8.40
CA GLU A 27 -31.33 -12.60 7.68
C GLU A 27 -30.27 -12.99 6.66
N HIS A 28 -30.15 -14.29 6.41
CA HIS A 28 -29.33 -14.84 5.34
C HIS A 28 -29.80 -14.25 4.01
N VAL A 29 -29.15 -13.17 3.53
CA VAL A 29 -29.52 -12.51 2.27
C VAL A 29 -29.20 -13.48 1.13
N THR A 30 -30.18 -14.28 0.73
CA THR A 30 -30.22 -14.92 -0.58
C THR A 30 -30.54 -13.85 -1.62
N GLY A 31 -29.62 -12.92 -1.80
CA GLY A 31 -29.60 -11.99 -2.93
C GLY A 31 -29.07 -12.70 -4.18
N ARG A 32 -29.38 -12.13 -5.35
CA ARG A 32 -28.93 -12.52 -6.72
C ARG A 32 -27.64 -13.36 -6.69
N PRO A 33 -27.56 -14.51 -7.39
CA PRO A 33 -26.35 -15.34 -7.40
C PRO A 33 -25.14 -14.46 -7.59
N SER A 34 -24.23 -14.49 -6.62
CA SER A 34 -22.96 -13.77 -6.72
C SER A 34 -22.32 -14.19 -8.03
N VAL A 35 -22.20 -13.26 -8.97
CA VAL A 35 -21.43 -13.46 -10.21
C VAL A 35 -19.96 -13.74 -9.86
N ILE A 36 -19.56 -13.37 -8.64
CA ILE A 36 -18.24 -13.55 -8.08
C ILE A 36 -18.18 -14.93 -7.40
N SER A 37 -17.58 -15.89 -8.10
CA SER A 37 -17.30 -17.23 -7.55
C SER A 37 -16.01 -17.23 -6.73
N ASP A 38 -15.87 -18.18 -5.80
CA ASP A 38 -14.63 -18.36 -5.02
C ASP A 38 -13.43 -18.66 -5.92
N ALA A 39 -13.65 -19.40 -7.02
CA ALA A 39 -12.63 -19.67 -8.02
C ALA A 39 -12.15 -18.38 -8.70
N LEU A 40 -13.07 -17.48 -9.05
CA LEU A 40 -12.74 -16.18 -9.63
C LEU A 40 -11.94 -15.32 -8.64
N LEU A 41 -12.33 -15.29 -7.38
CA LEU A 41 -11.61 -14.54 -6.34
C LEU A 41 -10.19 -15.05 -6.17
N ARG A 42 -10.01 -16.37 -6.11
CA ARG A 42 -8.69 -16.99 -5.99
C ARG A 42 -7.81 -16.68 -7.21
N ASN A 43 -8.33 -16.84 -8.41
CA ASN A 43 -7.57 -16.55 -9.64
C ASN A 43 -7.18 -15.06 -9.71
N THR A 44 -8.09 -14.17 -9.29
CA THR A 44 -7.84 -12.72 -9.24
C THR A 44 -6.77 -12.38 -8.21
N GLU A 45 -6.82 -13.00 -7.02
CA GLU A 45 -5.81 -12.85 -5.97
C GLU A 45 -4.43 -13.27 -6.45
N GLU A 46 -4.33 -14.45 -7.05
CA GLU A 46 -3.07 -15.01 -7.54
C GLU A 46 -2.45 -14.11 -8.61
N ALA A 47 -3.26 -13.60 -9.55
CA ALA A 47 -2.79 -12.67 -10.57
C ALA A 47 -2.24 -11.36 -9.97
N ILE A 48 -2.93 -10.78 -8.98
CA ILE A 48 -2.47 -9.56 -8.30
C ILE A 48 -1.21 -9.80 -7.47
N GLN A 49 -1.10 -10.94 -6.79
CA GLN A 49 0.10 -11.28 -6.01
C GLN A 49 1.32 -11.53 -6.90
N ALA A 50 1.13 -12.20 -8.04
CA ALA A 50 2.19 -12.42 -9.03
C ALA A 50 2.70 -11.09 -9.60
N ASN A 51 1.80 -10.14 -9.88
CA ASN A 51 2.19 -8.81 -10.33
C ASN A 51 1.25 -7.70 -9.82
N ARG A 52 1.70 -7.03 -8.75
CA ARG A 52 0.95 -5.93 -8.12
C ARG A 52 0.83 -4.68 -8.99
N ARG A 53 1.47 -4.60 -10.15
CA ARG A 53 1.42 -3.45 -11.08
C ARG A 53 0.37 -3.60 -12.18
N LEU A 54 -0.36 -4.72 -12.22
CA LEU A 54 -1.38 -4.95 -13.24
C LEU A 54 -2.45 -3.85 -13.21
N THR A 55 -2.89 -3.48 -14.41
CA THR A 55 -4.10 -2.67 -14.59
C THR A 55 -5.33 -3.58 -14.65
N LEU A 56 -6.52 -3.02 -14.38
CA LEU A 56 -7.79 -3.77 -14.54
C LEU A 56 -7.97 -4.35 -15.94
N ARG A 57 -7.47 -3.66 -16.98
CA ARG A 57 -7.53 -4.13 -18.36
C ARG A 57 -6.62 -5.33 -18.61
N GLU A 58 -5.41 -5.32 -18.05
CA GLU A 58 -4.50 -6.47 -18.14
C GLU A 58 -5.02 -7.65 -17.34
N LEU A 59 -5.58 -7.38 -16.15
CA LEU A 59 -6.24 -8.40 -15.33
C LEU A 59 -7.41 -9.05 -16.09
N HIS A 60 -8.23 -8.26 -16.78
CA HIS A 60 -9.32 -8.76 -17.62
C HIS A 60 -8.83 -9.56 -18.85
N LYS A 61 -7.62 -9.29 -19.36
CA LYS A 61 -7.04 -10.14 -20.42
C LYS A 61 -6.66 -11.52 -19.89
N ILE A 62 -6.28 -11.62 -18.61
CA ILE A 62 -5.96 -12.89 -17.94
C ILE A 62 -7.25 -13.61 -17.56
N ILE A 63 -8.25 -12.88 -17.08
CA ILE A 63 -9.54 -13.39 -16.60
C ILE A 63 -10.64 -12.81 -17.49
N SER A 64 -10.78 -13.37 -18.69
CA SER A 64 -11.71 -12.87 -19.72
C SER A 64 -13.16 -13.33 -19.54
N GLU A 65 -13.39 -14.24 -18.59
CA GLU A 65 -14.70 -14.86 -18.30
C GLU A 65 -15.71 -13.86 -17.72
N VAL A 66 -15.24 -12.76 -17.14
CA VAL A 66 -16.07 -11.77 -16.43
C VAL A 66 -15.84 -10.37 -16.94
N SER A 67 -16.85 -9.51 -16.77
CA SER A 67 -16.76 -8.11 -17.17
C SER A 67 -15.74 -7.32 -16.32
N ILE A 68 -15.22 -6.23 -16.88
CA ILE A 68 -14.30 -5.33 -16.18
C ILE A 68 -14.92 -4.75 -14.89
N SER A 69 -16.23 -4.46 -14.88
CA SER A 69 -16.91 -3.96 -13.68
C SER A 69 -16.99 -5.02 -12.59
N THR A 70 -17.28 -6.27 -12.94
CA THR A 70 -17.25 -7.40 -12.00
C THR A 70 -15.85 -7.61 -11.42
N LEU A 71 -14.80 -7.51 -12.25
CA LEU A 71 -13.41 -7.57 -11.75
C LEU A 71 -13.08 -6.41 -10.81
N TYR A 72 -13.55 -5.20 -11.12
CA TYR A 72 -13.36 -4.07 -10.22
C TYR A 72 -14.01 -4.32 -8.86
N GLU A 73 -15.24 -4.83 -8.84
CA GLU A 73 -15.95 -5.21 -7.61
C GLU A 73 -15.18 -6.29 -6.83
N CYS A 74 -14.74 -7.36 -7.51
CA CYS A 74 -13.90 -8.41 -6.91
C CYS A 74 -12.65 -7.83 -6.24
N VAL A 75 -11.91 -6.98 -6.96
CA VAL A 75 -10.62 -6.45 -6.52
C VAL A 75 -10.79 -5.44 -5.38
N ALA A 76 -11.67 -4.45 -5.56
CA ALA A 76 -11.79 -3.32 -4.66
C ALA A 76 -12.68 -3.62 -3.44
N VAL A 77 -13.81 -4.31 -3.65
CA VAL A 77 -14.81 -4.54 -2.61
C VAL A 77 -14.53 -5.86 -1.89
N THR A 78 -14.49 -6.97 -2.63
CA THR A 78 -14.39 -8.30 -2.02
C THR A 78 -12.99 -8.61 -1.49
N LEU A 79 -11.95 -8.33 -2.28
CA LEU A 79 -10.55 -8.62 -1.91
C LEU A 79 -9.87 -7.48 -1.15
N GLY A 80 -10.45 -6.27 -1.15
CA GLY A 80 -9.95 -5.10 -0.43
C GLY A 80 -8.65 -4.50 -0.97
N TYR A 81 -8.39 -4.63 -2.27
CA TYR A 81 -7.24 -4.01 -2.92
C TYR A 81 -7.51 -2.59 -3.38
N HIS A 82 -6.54 -1.74 -3.11
CA HIS A 82 -6.57 -0.35 -3.55
C HIS A 82 -5.34 -0.03 -4.40
N LYS A 83 -5.57 0.80 -5.41
CA LYS A 83 -4.53 1.27 -6.31
C LYS A 83 -3.84 2.49 -5.69
N LEU A 84 -2.56 2.35 -5.39
CA LEU A 84 -1.74 3.38 -4.74
C LEU A 84 -0.61 3.85 -5.63
N CYS A 85 -0.26 5.13 -5.53
CA CYS A 85 0.93 5.68 -6.18
C CYS A 85 2.19 5.19 -5.47
N ALA A 86 3.10 4.56 -6.22
CA ALA A 86 4.42 4.22 -5.71
C ALA A 86 5.17 5.49 -5.28
N ARG A 87 5.84 5.41 -4.13
CA ARG A 87 6.70 6.51 -3.65
C ARG A 87 7.96 6.60 -4.51
N TRP A 88 8.41 7.83 -4.74
CA TRP A 88 9.68 8.09 -5.41
C TRP A 88 10.83 7.59 -4.53
N VAL A 89 11.70 6.77 -5.12
CA VAL A 89 12.94 6.30 -4.50
C VAL A 89 14.10 6.91 -5.27
N SER A 90 14.92 7.72 -4.59
CA SER A 90 15.95 8.56 -5.22
C SER A 90 17.00 7.78 -6.01
N LYS A 91 17.37 6.56 -5.58
CA LYS A 91 18.37 5.72 -6.25
C LYS A 91 18.02 4.24 -6.14
N MET A 92 18.36 3.48 -7.19
CA MET A 92 18.35 2.03 -7.14
C MET A 92 19.57 1.54 -6.36
N LEU A 93 19.34 0.86 -5.24
CA LEU A 93 20.41 0.33 -4.39
C LEU A 93 20.82 -1.06 -4.88
N THR A 94 22.13 -1.26 -5.03
CA THR A 94 22.73 -2.59 -5.18
C THR A 94 22.67 -3.34 -3.86
N ASP A 95 22.82 -4.67 -3.89
CA ASP A 95 22.81 -5.46 -2.66
C ASP A 95 23.97 -5.12 -1.73
N GLU A 96 25.12 -4.74 -2.29
CA GLU A 96 26.24 -4.20 -1.52
C GLU A 96 25.85 -2.90 -0.79
N HIS A 97 25.19 -1.95 -1.48
CA HIS A 97 24.70 -0.73 -0.84
C HIS A 97 23.70 -1.02 0.29
N LYS A 98 22.80 -2.00 0.09
CA LYS A 98 21.84 -2.41 1.13
C LYS A 98 22.55 -2.99 2.35
N LYS A 99 23.53 -3.88 2.14
CA LYS A 99 24.31 -4.50 3.22
C LYS A 99 25.10 -3.46 4.01
N LYS A 100 25.78 -2.54 3.32
CA LYS A 100 26.50 -1.43 3.96
C LYS A 100 25.56 -0.54 4.78
N ARG A 101 24.42 -0.13 4.20
CA ARG A 101 23.43 0.71 4.89
C ARG A 101 22.85 0.01 6.13
N MET A 102 22.55 -1.28 6.03
CA MET A 102 22.08 -2.07 7.17
C MET A 102 23.14 -2.15 8.27
N GLY A 103 24.40 -2.43 7.90
CA GLY A 103 25.51 -2.49 8.85
C GLY A 103 25.73 -1.19 9.59
N PHE A 104 25.76 -0.06 8.88
CA PHE A 104 25.90 1.26 9.51
C PHE A 104 24.71 1.63 10.39
N ALA A 105 23.48 1.36 9.95
CA ALA A 105 22.29 1.62 10.75
C ALA A 105 22.27 0.76 12.02
N PHE A 106 22.72 -0.50 11.94
CA PHE A 106 22.81 -1.39 13.08
C PHE A 106 23.87 -0.95 14.08
N ASP A 107 25.09 -0.62 13.62
CA ASP A 107 26.16 -0.08 14.49
C ASP A 107 25.69 1.21 15.20
N TYR A 108 25.05 2.12 14.46
CA TYR A 108 24.48 3.34 15.04
C TYR A 108 23.40 3.04 16.08
N LEU A 109 22.49 2.11 15.80
CA LEU A 109 21.43 1.71 16.72
C LEU A 109 22.00 1.10 18.01
N THR A 110 23.01 0.25 17.90
CA THR A 110 23.69 -0.36 19.06
C THR A 110 24.35 0.70 19.94
N ARG A 111 25.11 1.63 19.34
CA ARG A 111 25.73 2.74 20.10
C ARG A 111 24.68 3.65 20.75
N TYR A 112 23.57 3.89 20.06
CA TYR A 112 22.46 4.65 20.61
C TYR A 112 21.81 3.92 21.80
N ALA A 113 21.73 2.59 21.77
CA ALA A 113 21.22 1.82 22.91
C ALA A 113 22.12 1.92 24.15
N GLU A 114 23.44 2.05 23.97
CA GLU A 114 24.41 2.18 25.06
C GLU A 114 24.50 3.60 25.63
N THR A 115 24.58 4.62 24.76
CA THR A 115 24.87 6.01 25.14
C THR A 115 23.62 6.90 25.18
N GLY A 116 22.55 6.50 24.49
CA GLY A 116 21.30 7.26 24.43
C GLY A 116 21.44 8.61 23.71
N VAL A 117 20.69 9.60 24.19
CA VAL A 117 20.58 10.93 23.58
C VAL A 117 21.90 11.71 23.59
N GLU A 118 22.82 11.41 24.52
CA GLU A 118 24.14 12.06 24.56
C GLU A 118 24.95 11.84 23.28
N LEU A 119 24.76 10.69 22.62
CA LEU A 119 25.37 10.44 21.31
C LEU A 119 24.96 11.50 20.28
N LEU A 120 23.71 11.97 20.33
CA LEU A 120 23.18 12.95 19.38
C LEU A 120 23.80 14.34 19.59
N ASN A 121 24.20 14.68 20.83
CA ASN A 121 24.85 15.96 21.15
C ASN A 121 26.22 16.09 20.48
N HIS A 122 26.83 14.97 20.08
CA HIS A 122 28.13 14.94 19.41
C HIS A 122 28.03 14.90 17.87
N ILE A 123 26.83 14.93 17.30
CA ILE A 123 26.62 14.84 15.85
C ILE A 123 26.30 16.23 15.28
N VAL A 124 27.20 16.73 14.43
CA VAL A 124 26.97 17.93 13.61
C VAL A 124 26.80 17.49 12.16
N THR A 125 25.63 17.77 11.56
CA THR A 125 25.34 17.42 10.16
C THR A 125 25.26 18.67 9.30
N ALA A 126 25.92 18.65 8.14
CA ALA A 126 25.82 19.71 7.13
C ALA A 126 25.42 19.11 5.77
N ARG A 127 24.62 19.86 4.99
CA ARG A 127 24.28 19.51 3.61
C ARG A 127 24.32 20.75 2.74
N ALA A 128 24.99 20.65 1.58
CA ALA A 128 24.87 21.64 0.54
C ALA A 128 23.58 21.43 -0.25
N LEU A 129 22.77 22.48 -0.35
CA LEU A 129 21.57 22.54 -1.17
C LEU A 129 21.80 23.54 -2.29
N SER A 130 21.59 23.14 -3.55
CA SER A 130 21.53 24.10 -4.64
C SER A 130 20.20 24.85 -4.56
N LEU A 131 20.28 26.17 -4.48
CA LEU A 131 19.11 27.04 -4.64
C LEU A 131 18.97 27.32 -6.14
N ALA A 132 17.85 26.90 -6.72
CA ALA A 132 17.50 27.32 -8.07
C ALA A 132 16.97 28.76 -8.01
N THR A 133 17.75 29.73 -8.47
CA THR A 133 17.27 31.09 -8.71
C THR A 133 16.51 31.12 -10.03
N SER A 134 15.17 31.12 -9.95
CA SER A 134 14.33 31.33 -11.12
C SER A 134 14.31 32.82 -11.46
N THR A 135 15.02 33.20 -12.53
CA THR A 135 14.76 34.46 -13.22
C THR A 135 13.59 34.23 -14.16
N TYR A 136 12.38 34.53 -13.69
CA TYR A 136 11.23 34.71 -14.57
C TYR A 136 11.46 36.00 -15.38
N PHE A 137 11.97 35.87 -16.61
CA PHE A 137 11.81 36.91 -17.62
C PHE A 137 10.45 36.68 -18.29
N PHE A 138 9.46 37.51 -17.93
CA PHE A 138 8.29 37.75 -18.77
C PHE A 138 8.67 38.86 -19.76
N THR A 139 8.68 38.53 -21.04
CA THR A 139 8.41 39.45 -22.15
C THR A 139 7.45 38.74 -23.09
#